data_AF-A0AA89CDG0-F1
#
_entry.id   AF-A0AA89CDG0-F1
#
_cell.length_a   1.000
_cell.length_b   1.000
_cell.length_c   1.000
_cell.angle_alpha   90.00
_cell.angle_beta   90.00
_cell.angle_gamma   90.00
#
_symmetry.space_group_name_H-M   'P 1'
#
loop_
_entity.id
_entity.type
_entity.pdbx_description
1 polymer ?
#
loop_
_entity_poly.entity_id
_entity_poly.type
_entity_poly.pdbx_seq_one_letter_code
_entity_poly.pdbx_strand_id
1 'polypeptide(L)'
;MQYDVTMKQISSHSNLSLIIQTNSYNGFTRPVNHDKLSRYIYMGFIPANLANSNTIQGYNVNNNDYKFLNCDKNPNSYLVFYYNDFHRYPAGYYKNCCYSELIGQWINQSKPTKSYLPQDYFFQTEMHMGGCGGYAVSGYKNQANIVGAALGFPFGKSA
;
A
#
# COMPACT_ATOMS: atom_id res chain seq x y z
N MET A 1 -0.28 14.17 14.90
CA MET A 1 -1.67 14.18 14.38
C MET A 1 -1.87 12.88 13.62
N GLN A 2 -3.04 12.24 13.75
CA GLN A 2 -3.35 11.01 13.03
C GLN A 2 -4.50 11.25 12.06
N TYR A 3 -4.54 10.43 11.02
CA TYR A 3 -5.48 10.56 9.92
C TYR A 3 -6.02 9.19 9.56
N ASP A 4 -7.29 9.16 9.18
CA ASP A 4 -7.98 7.96 8.72
C ASP A 4 -8.29 8.05 7.23
N VAL A 5 -8.26 6.89 6.58
CA VAL A 5 -8.59 6.76 5.17
C VAL A 5 -9.15 5.37 4.90
N THR A 6 -10.16 5.29 4.04
CA THR A 6 -10.69 4.00 3.57
C THR A 6 -10.14 3.68 2.19
N MET A 7 -9.52 2.52 2.06
CA MET A 7 -9.04 1.99 0.78
C MET A 7 -9.93 0.86 0.28
N LYS A 8 -10.19 0.83 -1.03
CA LYS A 8 -10.94 -0.24 -1.72
C LYS A 8 -10.30 -0.54 -3.07
N GLN A 9 -10.80 -1.55 -3.77
CA GLN A 9 -10.55 -1.67 -5.20
C GLN A 9 -11.14 -0.50 -5.99
N ILE A 10 -10.53 -0.19 -7.12
CA ILE A 10 -11.15 0.74 -8.09
C ILE A 10 -12.44 0.16 -8.63
N SER A 11 -13.32 1.03 -9.10
CA SER A 11 -14.65 0.65 -9.58
C SER A 11 -14.61 -0.42 -10.69
N SER A 12 -13.62 -0.36 -11.59
CA SER A 12 -13.43 -1.33 -12.67
C SER A 12 -12.90 -2.70 -12.22
N HIS A 13 -12.48 -2.83 -10.96
CA HIS A 13 -12.02 -4.06 -10.32
C HIS A 13 -12.84 -4.37 -9.06
N SER A 14 -14.07 -3.87 -8.98
CA SER A 14 -14.97 -4.04 -7.84
C SER A 14 -15.35 -5.49 -7.57
N ASN A 15 -15.19 -6.38 -8.56
CA ASN A 15 -15.35 -7.82 -8.43
C ASN A 15 -14.17 -8.52 -7.74
N LEU A 16 -13.04 -7.83 -7.56
CA LEU A 16 -11.90 -8.35 -6.81
C LEU A 16 -12.02 -7.95 -5.34
N SER A 17 -11.57 -8.82 -4.44
CA SER A 17 -11.43 -8.48 -3.02
C SER A 17 -10.01 -8.00 -2.73
N LEU A 18 -9.87 -7.08 -1.76
CA LEU A 18 -8.57 -6.86 -1.13
C LEU A 18 -8.21 -8.09 -0.31
N ILE A 19 -6.98 -8.57 -0.43
CA ILE A 19 -6.52 -9.76 0.28
C ILE A 19 -5.56 -9.33 1.37
N ILE A 20 -5.78 -9.83 2.59
CA ILE A 20 -4.88 -9.66 3.72
C ILE A 20 -4.17 -10.97 4.01
N GLN A 21 -2.84 -10.93 4.13
CA GLN A 21 -2.02 -12.08 4.50
C GLN A 21 -1.02 -11.68 5.58
N THR A 22 -0.70 -12.60 6.49
CA THR A 22 0.35 -12.40 7.49
C THR A 22 1.60 -13.14 7.05
N ASN A 23 2.73 -12.43 6.95
CA ASN A 23 4.03 -12.97 6.53
C ASN A 23 3.99 -13.82 5.24
N SER A 24 3.08 -13.50 4.33
CA SER A 24 2.85 -14.22 3.09
C SER A 24 2.47 -13.26 1.97
N TYR A 25 2.72 -13.67 0.74
CA TYR A 25 2.36 -12.94 -0.49
C TYR A 25 1.77 -13.90 -1.54
N ASN A 26 1.18 -15.03 -1.13
CA ASN A 26 0.69 -16.06 -2.03
C ASN A 26 -0.29 -15.49 -3.07
N GLY A 27 -0.02 -15.74 -4.36
CA GLY A 27 -0.78 -15.19 -5.48
C GLY A 27 -0.46 -13.74 -5.86
N PHE A 28 0.50 -13.10 -5.17
CA PHE A 28 0.94 -11.72 -5.41
C PHE A 28 2.47 -11.63 -5.52
N THR A 29 2.99 -10.43 -5.76
CA THR A 29 4.43 -10.18 -5.87
C THR A 29 5.09 -10.10 -4.49
N ARG A 30 6.31 -10.64 -4.38
CA ARG A 30 7.11 -10.51 -3.15
C ARG A 30 7.42 -9.03 -2.87
N PRO A 31 7.17 -8.51 -1.65
CA PRO A 31 7.56 -7.16 -1.28
C PRO A 31 9.06 -6.92 -1.39
N VAL A 32 9.47 -5.69 -1.71
CA VAL A 32 10.88 -5.32 -1.87
C VAL A 32 11.63 -5.45 -0.54
N ASN A 33 10.97 -5.11 0.57
CA ASN A 33 11.60 -5.11 1.89
C ASN A 33 11.36 -6.39 2.71
N HIS A 34 10.82 -7.44 2.10
CA HIS A 34 10.50 -8.73 2.74
C HIS A 34 11.66 -9.27 3.58
N ASP A 35 12.87 -9.32 3.03
CA ASP A 35 14.05 -9.90 3.69
C ASP A 35 14.66 -8.97 4.76
N LYS A 36 14.35 -7.67 4.74
CA LYS A 36 15.00 -6.66 5.58
C LYS A 36 14.19 -6.26 6.80
N LEU A 37 12.89 -6.02 6.62
CA LEU A 37 12.03 -5.38 7.62
C LEU A 37 11.22 -6.37 8.48
N SER A 38 11.62 -7.65 8.47
CA SER A 38 11.02 -8.70 9.30
C SER A 38 9.56 -9.00 8.93
N ARG A 39 8.76 -9.40 9.93
CA ARG A 39 7.33 -9.73 9.82
C ARG A 39 6.51 -8.58 9.26
N TYR A 40 5.43 -8.91 8.57
CA TYR A 40 4.53 -7.94 7.96
C TYR A 40 3.09 -8.46 7.78
N ILE A 41 2.18 -7.51 7.64
CA ILE A 41 0.84 -7.71 7.10
C ILE A 41 0.84 -7.22 5.66
N TYR A 42 0.41 -8.07 4.74
CA TYR A 42 0.35 -7.79 3.31
C TYR A 42 -1.09 -7.49 2.91
N MET A 43 -1.32 -6.35 2.26
CA MET A 43 -2.59 -6.02 1.62
C MET A 43 -2.40 -6.01 0.10
N GLY A 44 -2.94 -7.04 -0.57
CA GLY A 44 -2.94 -7.16 -2.02
C GLY A 44 -4.19 -6.57 -2.65
N PHE A 45 -4.00 -5.81 -3.73
CA PHE A 45 -5.10 -5.30 -4.56
C PHE A 45 -5.36 -6.29 -5.70
N ILE A 46 -4.51 -6.32 -6.73
CA ILE A 46 -4.71 -7.18 -7.90
C ILE A 46 -3.74 -8.39 -7.83
N PRO A 47 -4.23 -9.65 -7.92
CA PRO A 47 -3.37 -10.83 -8.00
C PRO A 47 -2.36 -10.75 -9.15
N ALA A 48 -1.16 -11.30 -8.97
CA ALA A 48 -0.04 -11.11 -9.89
C ALA A 48 -0.35 -11.60 -11.32
N ASN A 49 -1.13 -12.68 -11.47
CA ASN A 49 -1.55 -13.20 -12.77
C ASN A 49 -2.47 -12.25 -13.55
N LEU A 50 -3.21 -11.38 -12.85
CA LEU A 50 -4.07 -10.35 -13.45
C LEU A 50 -3.32 -9.02 -13.62
N ALA A 51 -2.49 -8.67 -12.62
CA ALA A 51 -1.72 -7.43 -12.60
C ALA A 51 -0.64 -7.39 -13.68
N ASN A 52 -0.13 -8.54 -14.14
CA ASN A 52 0.85 -8.66 -15.23
C ASN A 52 0.24 -8.39 -16.62
N SER A 53 -0.33 -7.20 -16.81
CA SER A 53 -1.00 -6.80 -18.04
C SER A 53 -0.92 -5.29 -18.25
N ASN A 54 -0.92 -4.84 -19.51
CA ASN A 54 -0.92 -3.42 -19.88
C ASN A 54 -2.32 -2.80 -19.73
N THR A 55 -2.86 -2.82 -18.52
CA THR A 55 -4.22 -2.41 -18.21
C THR A 55 -4.24 -1.26 -17.21
N ILE A 56 -5.40 -0.60 -17.10
CA ILE A 56 -5.63 0.41 -16.07
C ILE A 56 -5.80 -0.27 -14.72
N GLN A 57 -4.94 0.09 -13.78
CA GLN A 57 -4.92 -0.39 -12.40
C GLN A 57 -4.94 0.78 -11.44
N GLY A 58 -5.00 0.50 -10.14
CA GLY A 58 -5.08 1.55 -9.15
C GLY A 58 -5.71 1.07 -7.86
N TYR A 59 -6.10 2.05 -7.07
CA TYR A 59 -6.82 1.82 -5.83
C TYR A 59 -7.80 2.95 -5.60
N ASN A 60 -8.87 2.64 -4.88
CA ASN A 60 -9.88 3.61 -4.50
C ASN A 60 -9.56 4.12 -3.10
N VAL A 61 -9.72 5.43 -2.91
CA VAL A 61 -9.54 6.11 -1.63
C VAL A 61 -10.77 6.96 -1.34
N ASN A 62 -11.45 6.70 -0.23
CA ASN A 62 -12.63 7.46 0.18
C ASN A 62 -13.67 7.60 -0.96
N ASN A 63 -13.87 6.53 -1.73
CA ASN A 63 -14.75 6.45 -2.91
C ASN A 63 -14.26 7.18 -4.18
N ASN A 64 -13.00 7.63 -4.24
CA ASN A 64 -12.38 8.16 -5.46
C ASN A 64 -11.37 7.17 -6.04
N ASP A 65 -11.50 6.83 -7.31
CA ASP A 65 -10.54 5.95 -7.99
C ASP A 65 -9.28 6.74 -8.39
N TYR A 66 -8.12 6.29 -7.93
CA TYR A 66 -6.82 6.76 -8.42
C TYR A 66 -6.23 5.69 -9.32
N LYS A 67 -6.08 6.03 -10.60
CA LYS A 67 -5.78 5.08 -11.67
C LYS A 67 -4.45 5.40 -12.35
N PHE A 68 -3.75 4.37 -12.78
CA PHE A 68 -2.58 4.43 -13.63
C PHE A 68 -2.63 3.33 -14.69
N LEU A 69 -1.89 3.51 -15.77
CA LEU A 69 -1.62 2.45 -16.74
C LEU A 69 -0.42 1.63 -16.27
N ASN A 70 -0.57 0.31 -16.11
CA ASN A 70 0.59 -0.55 -15.89
C ASN A 70 1.38 -0.68 -17.21
N CYS A 71 2.30 0.24 -17.43
CA CYS A 71 2.95 0.45 -18.73
C CYS A 71 4.06 -0.57 -19.08
N ASP A 72 4.50 -1.40 -18.13
CA ASP A 72 5.57 -2.38 -18.30
C ASP A 72 5.15 -3.82 -17.92
N LYS A 73 3.86 -4.05 -17.65
CA LYS A 73 3.29 -5.32 -17.17
C LYS A 73 3.85 -5.79 -15.83
N ASN A 74 4.45 -4.92 -15.02
CA ASN A 74 4.95 -5.33 -13.71
C ASN A 74 3.76 -5.71 -12.79
N PRO A 75 3.76 -6.89 -12.15
CA PRO A 75 2.62 -7.38 -11.37
C PRO A 75 2.43 -6.74 -9.98
N ASN A 76 3.21 -5.72 -9.61
CA ASN A 76 3.12 -5.08 -8.30
C ASN A 76 1.76 -4.41 -8.08
N SER A 77 1.08 -4.78 -7.00
CA SER A 77 -0.24 -4.23 -6.66
C SER A 77 -0.52 -4.44 -5.16
N TYR A 78 0.20 -3.71 -4.30
CA TYR A 78 0.13 -3.94 -2.85
C TYR A 78 0.46 -2.73 -1.98
N LEU A 79 0.05 -2.85 -0.71
CA LEU A 79 0.52 -2.08 0.44
C LEU A 79 0.89 -3.06 1.56
N VAL A 80 2.08 -2.93 2.14
CA VAL A 80 2.60 -3.80 3.19
C VAL A 80 2.86 -2.99 4.45
N PHE A 81 2.61 -3.60 5.60
CA PHE A 81 2.76 -3.04 6.94
C PHE A 81 3.79 -3.88 7.69
N TYR A 82 5.02 -3.39 7.80
CA TYR A 82 6.11 -4.06 8.49
C TYR A 82 6.14 -3.69 9.97
N TYR A 83 6.32 -4.72 10.81
CA TYR A 83 6.61 -4.54 12.23
C TYR A 83 7.93 -3.80 12.41
N ASN A 84 8.96 -4.18 11.64
CA ASN A 84 10.31 -3.62 11.73
C ASN A 84 10.81 -3.47 13.18
N ASP A 85 10.58 -4.48 14.02
CA ASP A 85 10.89 -4.47 15.46
C ASP A 85 12.35 -4.04 15.78
N PHE A 86 13.26 -4.23 14.82
CA PHE A 86 14.69 -3.92 14.94
C PHE A 86 15.10 -2.60 14.29
N HIS A 87 14.15 -1.75 13.89
CA HIS A 87 14.39 -0.43 13.29
C HIS A 87 15.40 -0.45 12.12
N ARG A 88 15.29 -1.47 11.27
CA ARG A 88 16.21 -1.67 10.13
C ARG A 88 15.89 -0.69 9.01
N TYR A 89 16.91 -0.36 8.25
CA TYR A 89 16.75 0.42 7.03
C TYR A 89 16.11 -0.42 5.91
N PRO A 90 15.15 0.15 5.15
CA PRO A 90 14.62 -0.49 3.96
C PRO A 90 15.72 -0.69 2.91
N ALA A 91 15.45 -1.60 1.97
CA ALA A 91 16.24 -1.75 0.76
C ALA A 91 16.29 -0.43 0.00
N GLY A 92 17.44 -0.07 -0.55
CA GLY A 92 17.68 1.21 -1.21
C GLY A 92 16.85 1.47 -2.48
N TYR A 93 15.88 0.62 -2.81
CA TYR A 93 15.00 0.76 -3.97
C TYR A 93 14.26 2.11 -3.97
N TYR A 94 13.86 2.61 -2.79
CA TYR A 94 13.26 3.95 -2.64
C TYR A 94 14.19 5.11 -3.08
N LYS A 95 15.50 4.88 -3.21
CA LYS A 95 16.45 5.92 -3.61
C LYS A 95 16.43 6.17 -5.12
N ASN A 96 16.19 5.11 -5.90
CA ASN A 96 16.44 5.07 -7.34
C ASN A 96 15.16 4.84 -8.15
N CYS A 97 14.08 4.39 -7.53
CA CYS A 97 12.81 4.17 -8.20
C CYS A 97 11.64 4.77 -7.44
N CYS A 98 10.44 4.55 -7.95
CA CYS A 98 9.88 5.53 -8.86
C CYS A 98 8.64 6.11 -8.21
N TYR A 99 8.79 7.24 -7.52
CA TYR A 99 7.64 7.92 -6.94
C TYR A 99 6.73 8.43 -8.05
N SER A 100 5.44 8.12 -7.95
CA SER A 100 4.38 8.77 -8.71
C SER A 100 3.48 9.51 -7.72
N GLU A 101 2.82 10.58 -8.13
CA GLU A 101 1.82 11.22 -7.25
C GLU A 101 0.71 10.26 -6.85
N LEU A 102 0.42 9.26 -7.70
CA LEU A 102 -0.57 8.23 -7.42
C LEU A 102 -0.21 7.42 -6.18
N ILE A 103 1.05 7.09 -5.90
CA ILE A 103 1.41 6.27 -4.72
C ILE A 103 1.13 6.99 -3.38
N GLY A 104 1.04 8.32 -3.39
CA GLY A 104 0.78 9.14 -2.22
C GLY A 104 -0.70 9.47 -1.97
N GLN A 105 -1.62 9.10 -2.87
CA GLN A 105 -3.01 9.58 -2.79
C GLN A 105 -3.75 9.10 -1.54
N TRP A 106 -3.48 7.91 -1.03
CA TRP A 106 -4.10 7.46 0.24
C TRP A 106 -3.72 8.34 1.43
N ILE A 107 -2.52 8.95 1.43
CA ILE A 107 -2.10 9.93 2.44
C ILE A 107 -2.75 11.28 2.15
N ASN A 108 -2.69 11.75 0.91
CA ASN A 108 -3.19 13.07 0.53
C ASN A 108 -4.71 13.23 0.75
N GLN A 109 -5.46 12.14 0.63
CA GLN A 109 -6.92 12.12 0.82
C GLN A 109 -7.34 11.71 2.23
N SER A 110 -6.38 11.44 3.13
CA SER A 110 -6.66 11.08 4.51
C SER A 110 -7.26 12.27 5.28
N LYS A 111 -8.10 11.98 6.28
CA LYS A 111 -8.80 13.00 7.08
C LYS A 111 -8.37 12.93 8.53
N PRO A 112 -8.17 14.06 9.23
CA PRO A 112 -7.81 14.04 10.64
C PRO A 112 -8.81 13.21 11.46
N THR A 113 -8.30 12.35 12.33
CA THR A 113 -9.12 11.57 13.25
C THR A 113 -9.04 12.13 14.66
N LYS A 114 -10.06 11.86 15.48
CA LYS A 114 -10.06 12.16 16.92
C LYS A 114 -9.81 10.93 17.77
N SER A 115 -9.83 9.74 17.16
CA SER A 115 -9.62 8.45 17.81
C SER A 115 -8.17 8.03 17.59
N TYR A 116 -7.28 8.49 18.47
CA TYR A 116 -5.86 8.23 18.32
C TYR A 116 -5.47 6.83 18.81
N LEU A 117 -4.71 6.13 17.98
CA LEU A 117 -4.00 4.92 18.37
C LEU A 117 -2.65 5.26 19.00
N PRO A 118 -2.14 4.49 19.97
CA PRO A 118 -0.76 4.65 20.43
C PRO A 118 0.23 4.45 19.27
N GLN A 119 1.39 5.11 19.34
CA GLN A 119 2.38 5.08 18.26
C GLN A 119 2.84 3.64 17.92
N ASP A 120 2.88 2.75 18.92
CA ASP A 120 3.29 1.35 18.75
C ASP A 120 2.33 0.51 17.88
N TYR A 121 1.15 1.04 17.53
CA TYR A 121 0.22 0.41 16.59
C TYR A 121 0.51 0.76 15.12
N PHE A 122 1.42 1.71 14.87
CA PHE A 122 1.77 2.13 13.52
C PHE A 122 2.93 1.29 12.97
N PHE A 123 2.71 0.74 11.80
CA PHE A 123 3.68 -0.07 11.08
C PHE A 123 4.37 0.76 10.01
N GLN A 124 5.66 0.47 9.77
CA GLN A 124 6.34 1.03 8.62
C GLN A 124 5.72 0.48 7.34
N THR A 125 5.39 1.33 6.37
CA THR A 125 4.70 0.89 5.16
C THR A 125 5.59 0.84 3.93
N GLU A 126 5.28 -0.08 3.03
CA GLU A 126 5.79 -0.13 1.66
C GLU A 126 4.61 -0.27 0.71
N MET A 127 4.50 0.61 -0.27
CA MET A 127 3.49 0.52 -1.32
C MET A 127 4.18 0.37 -2.67
N HIS A 128 3.70 -0.57 -3.49
CA HIS A 128 4.23 -0.78 -4.84
C HIS A 128 3.10 -1.07 -5.81
N MET A 129 3.07 -0.26 -6.86
CA MET A 129 2.15 -0.35 -7.97
C MET A 129 2.99 -0.49 -9.26
N GLY A 130 2.66 -1.47 -10.09
CA GLY A 130 3.43 -1.84 -11.28
C GLY A 130 3.55 -0.72 -12.30
N GLY A 131 4.56 -0.80 -13.18
CA GLY A 131 4.81 0.16 -14.25
C GLY A 131 4.79 1.60 -13.77
N CYS A 132 3.83 2.35 -14.31
CA CYS A 132 3.69 3.77 -14.06
C CYS A 132 2.98 4.08 -12.73
N GLY A 133 2.68 3.07 -11.91
CA GLY A 133 2.00 3.21 -10.63
C GLY A 133 2.90 3.68 -9.49
N GLY A 134 4.15 3.25 -9.45
CA GLY A 134 5.19 3.78 -8.58
C GLY A 134 5.41 3.02 -7.26
N TYR A 135 6.34 3.53 -6.46
CA TYR A 135 6.83 2.89 -5.24
C TYR A 135 7.11 3.91 -4.14
N ALA A 136 6.77 3.57 -2.89
CA ALA A 136 7.10 4.38 -1.73
C ALA A 136 7.28 3.55 -0.46
N VAL A 137 8.05 4.08 0.48
CA VAL A 137 8.24 3.55 1.83
C VAL A 137 8.07 4.69 2.83
N SER A 138 7.28 4.49 3.89
CA SER A 138 7.09 5.51 4.91
C SER A 138 8.40 5.84 5.64
N GLY A 139 8.60 7.12 5.94
CA GLY A 139 9.82 7.65 6.56
C GLY A 139 10.94 7.96 5.57
N TYR A 140 10.72 7.80 4.27
CA TYR A 140 11.76 8.02 3.25
C TYR A 140 11.27 8.89 2.08
N LYS A 141 12.18 9.72 1.54
CA LYS A 141 11.97 10.54 0.34
C LYS A 141 10.65 11.33 0.39
N ASN A 142 9.74 11.09 -0.56
CA ASN A 142 8.46 11.77 -0.69
C ASN A 142 7.48 11.45 0.46
N GLN A 143 7.79 10.47 1.31
CA GLN A 143 7.04 10.12 2.52
C GLN A 143 7.89 10.27 3.80
N ALA A 144 8.90 11.14 3.80
CA ALA A 144 9.80 11.35 4.95
C ALA A 144 9.08 11.72 6.26
N ASN A 145 7.95 12.43 6.17
CA ASN A 145 7.17 12.88 7.33
C ASN A 145 6.10 11.86 7.76
N ILE A 146 6.02 10.69 7.13
CA ILE A 146 5.04 9.66 7.42
C ILE A 146 5.69 8.61 8.31
N VAL A 147 5.27 8.53 9.56
CA VAL A 147 5.82 7.58 10.55
C VAL A 147 5.42 6.14 10.22
N GLY A 148 4.18 5.93 9.79
CA GLY A 148 3.64 4.62 9.46
C GLY A 148 2.12 4.65 9.26
N ALA A 149 1.50 3.48 9.20
CA ALA A 149 0.05 3.33 9.23
C ALA A 149 -0.37 2.10 10.04
N ALA A 150 -1.57 2.16 10.60
CA ALA A 150 -2.25 1.03 11.21
C ALA A 150 -3.37 0.55 10.29
N LEU A 151 -3.60 -0.76 10.25
CA LEU A 151 -4.69 -1.34 9.47
C LEU A 151 -5.95 -1.46 10.34
N GLY A 152 -7.06 -0.90 9.87
CA GLY A 152 -8.38 -1.04 10.49
C GLY A 152 -9.34 -1.75 9.54
N PHE A 153 -10.26 -2.54 10.10
CA PHE A 153 -11.32 -3.21 9.35
C PHE A 153 -12.67 -2.65 9.79
N PRO A 154 -13.47 -2.06 8.88
CA PRO A 154 -14.82 -1.66 9.22
C PRO A 154 -15.67 -2.91 9.43
N PHE A 155 -16.00 -3.20 10.69
CA PHE A 155 -17.00 -4.23 11.03
C PHE A 155 -18.37 -3.56 11.11
N GLY A 156 -19.13 -3.58 10.00
CA GLY A 156 -20.47 -3.00 9.92
C GLY A 156 -21.18 -3.36 8.61
N LYS A 157 -22.52 -3.50 8.65
CA LYS A 157 -23.35 -3.96 7.52
C LYS A 157 -23.00 -3.20 6.24
N SER A 158 -22.71 -3.97 5.19
CA SER A 158 -22.71 -3.48 3.81
C SER A 158 -23.96 -2.63 3.59
N ALA A 159 -23.77 -1.34 3.34
CA ALA A 159 -24.82 -0.47 2.84
C ALA A 159 -25.05 -0.77 1.36
#